data_AF-A0A6L5XFG9-F1
#
_entry.id   AF-A0A6L5XFG9-F1
#
_cell.length_a   1.000
_cell.length_b   1.000
_cell.length_c   1.000
_cell.angle_alpha   90.00
_cell.angle_beta   90.00
_cell.angle_gamma   90.00
#
_symmetry.space_group_name_H-M   'P 1'
#
loop_
_entity.id
_entity.type
_entity.pdbx_description
1 polymer ?
#
loop_
_entity_poly.entity_id
_entity_poly.type
_entity_poly.pdbx_seq_one_letter_code
_entity_poly.pdbx_strand_id
1 'polypeptide(L)'
;MALFGFKSKKEVEEEKRLAAQQAAQQVVQNNMTNLSNLSRGSQMKFAVPYFDVFDPRFMDQGVPVAVHGMIVYSIDDMDLFHQINKNEAFSDETFQNKLRGQVTKYVKGVVANAPAEAQIPVVHLERKILEISELVQKYVTPKIEQLFAISVRSLDITSINIDKESPNYRQLKALTSDLERDRVVAQNAVAIDSMRHQNELNKEMTGLQSVEMLKMQMEDQRERMRIQRDGIEMNQEQQIKDGRYGRGMGGMMSGNPMMGGNPMMGGAPAMGGMTPPAMGGMTPPAMVSTQYFVGVNGQQMGPFDVNTLRMMAQQGQVNVQTQVWTQGMPQWAPAGSVPELAALFASQPAGMTPPPMGGSTPPPMGGPAPTL
;
A
#
# COMPACT_ATOMS: atom_id res chain seq x y z
N MET A 1 44.60 83.77 -14.83
CA MET A 1 45.53 83.06 -13.92
C MET A 1 44.89 81.72 -13.56
N ALA A 2 45.40 80.62 -14.08
CA ALA A 2 45.05 79.28 -13.63
C ALA A 2 46.37 78.51 -13.42
N LEU A 3 46.78 78.40 -12.16
CA LEU A 3 47.98 77.67 -11.75
C LEU A 3 47.66 76.17 -11.82
N PHE A 4 48.05 75.52 -12.93
CA PHE A 4 48.08 74.07 -13.03
C PHE A 4 49.17 73.54 -12.09
N GLY A 5 48.78 73.08 -10.90
CA GLY A 5 49.67 72.42 -9.95
C GLY A 5 50.07 71.04 -10.47
N PHE A 6 51.24 70.95 -11.09
CA PHE A 6 51.87 69.66 -11.40
C PHE A 6 52.33 69.01 -10.09
N LYS A 7 51.62 67.97 -9.65
CA LYS A 7 52.04 67.12 -8.52
C LYS A 7 53.45 66.55 -8.78
N SER A 8 54.29 66.54 -7.75
CA SER A 8 55.63 65.96 -7.83
C SER A 8 55.55 64.46 -8.13
N LYS A 9 56.53 63.91 -8.88
CA LYS A 9 56.63 62.45 -9.10
C LYS A 9 56.56 61.66 -7.80
N LYS A 10 57.12 62.21 -6.70
CA LYS A 10 57.07 61.60 -5.37
C LYS A 10 55.66 61.60 -4.77
N GLU A 11 54.91 62.68 -4.90
CA GLU A 11 53.52 62.77 -4.42
C GLU A 11 52.59 61.81 -5.16
N VAL A 12 52.76 61.67 -6.48
CA VAL A 12 51.97 60.71 -7.29
C VAL A 12 52.29 59.26 -6.91
N GLU A 13 53.54 58.95 -6.58
CA GLU A 13 53.97 57.62 -6.15
C GLU A 13 53.48 57.28 -4.74
N GLU A 14 53.49 58.26 -3.83
CA GLU A 14 52.96 58.13 -2.48
C GLU A 14 51.44 57.98 -2.47
N GLU A 15 50.71 58.76 -3.28
CA GLU A 15 49.27 58.64 -3.50
C GLU A 15 48.89 57.28 -4.10
N LYS A 16 49.69 56.75 -5.04
CA LYS A 16 49.51 55.38 -5.57
C LYS A 16 49.75 54.31 -4.51
N ARG A 17 50.77 54.46 -3.64
CA ARG A 17 50.99 53.53 -2.52
C ARG A 17 49.84 53.56 -1.51
N LEU A 18 49.33 54.74 -1.20
CA LEU A 18 48.21 54.93 -0.29
C LEU A 18 46.91 54.35 -0.87
N ALA A 19 46.63 54.60 -2.16
CA ALA A 19 45.51 54.00 -2.87
C ALA A 19 45.62 52.47 -2.96
N ALA A 20 46.82 51.93 -3.21
CA ALA A 20 47.05 50.49 -3.22
C ALA A 20 46.86 49.86 -1.83
N GLN A 21 47.30 50.52 -0.76
CA GLN A 21 47.07 50.07 0.62
C GLN A 21 45.59 50.14 1.01
N GLN A 22 44.88 51.21 0.64
CA GLN A 22 43.43 51.32 0.89
C GLN A 22 42.64 50.28 0.11
N ALA A 23 43.00 50.02 -1.15
CA ALA A 23 42.40 48.94 -1.94
C ALA A 23 42.67 47.57 -1.30
N ALA A 24 43.90 47.30 -0.84
CA ALA A 24 44.22 46.07 -0.13
C ALA A 24 43.41 45.93 1.18
N GLN A 25 43.28 47.01 1.96
CA GLN A 25 42.48 47.02 3.19
C GLN A 25 40.98 46.83 2.91
N GLN A 26 40.43 47.45 1.87
CA GLN A 26 39.05 47.23 1.44
C GLN A 26 38.81 45.78 1.02
N VAL A 27 39.75 45.17 0.28
CA VAL A 27 39.65 43.76 -0.08
C VAL A 27 39.65 42.87 1.16
N VAL A 28 40.54 43.13 2.12
CA VAL A 28 40.59 42.38 3.40
C VAL A 28 39.29 42.56 4.20
N GLN A 29 38.75 43.78 4.27
CA GLN A 29 37.53 44.07 5.03
C GLN A 29 36.27 43.51 4.38
N ASN A 30 36.20 43.53 3.05
CA ASN A 30 35.16 42.86 2.28
C ASN A 30 35.22 41.35 2.47
N ASN A 31 36.42 40.77 2.45
CA ASN A 31 36.62 39.35 2.75
C ASN A 31 36.16 39.03 4.18
N MET A 32 36.54 39.81 5.19
CA MET A 32 36.10 39.61 6.58
C MET A 32 34.57 39.68 6.75
N THR A 33 33.91 40.61 6.07
CA THR A 33 32.46 40.76 6.13
C THR A 33 31.76 39.56 5.49
N ASN A 34 32.22 39.11 4.33
CA ASN A 34 31.70 37.90 3.68
C ASN A 34 31.89 36.68 4.58
N LEU A 35 33.07 36.50 5.16
CA LEU A 35 33.39 35.39 6.06
C LEU A 35 32.49 35.36 7.31
N SER A 36 32.06 36.54 7.82
CA SER A 36 31.10 36.61 8.93
C SER A 36 29.67 36.19 8.55
N ASN A 37 29.29 36.31 7.28
CA ASN A 37 28.02 35.79 6.77
C ASN A 37 28.10 34.27 6.54
N LEU A 38 29.26 33.76 6.07
CA LEU A 38 29.50 32.33 5.91
C LEU A 38 29.45 31.56 7.23
N SER A 39 29.84 32.16 8.36
CA SER A 39 29.79 31.49 9.67
C SER A 39 28.35 31.34 10.23
N ARG A 40 27.40 32.18 9.78
CA ARG A 40 25.98 32.08 10.20
C ARG A 40 25.19 31.04 9.42
N GLY A 41 25.68 30.63 8.25
CA GLY A 41 25.05 29.68 7.36
C GLY A 41 24.78 30.31 6.00
N SER A 42 25.58 29.96 5.01
CA SER A 42 25.39 30.36 3.62
C SER A 42 24.61 29.32 2.86
N GLN A 43 23.72 29.78 1.99
CA GLN A 43 22.96 28.93 1.07
C GLN A 43 23.49 29.09 -0.35
N MET A 44 23.62 27.99 -1.08
CA MET A 44 24.01 28.02 -2.49
C MET A 44 23.16 27.04 -3.29
N LYS A 45 22.59 27.54 -4.39
CA LYS A 45 21.86 26.72 -5.36
C LYS A 45 22.85 26.11 -6.34
N PHE A 46 22.62 24.86 -6.69
CA PHE A 46 23.35 24.15 -7.74
C PHE A 46 22.40 23.51 -8.73
N ALA A 47 22.87 23.33 -9.95
CA ALA A 47 22.18 22.60 -10.99
C ALA A 47 23.17 21.66 -11.67
N VAL A 48 22.74 20.43 -11.89
CA VAL A 48 23.39 19.47 -12.76
C VAL A 48 22.67 19.56 -14.10
N PRO A 49 23.35 20.01 -15.18
CA PRO A 49 22.75 20.08 -16.51
C PRO A 49 22.40 18.67 -16.99
N TYR A 50 21.57 18.56 -18.04
CA TYR A 50 21.17 17.27 -18.59
C TYR A 50 22.35 16.31 -18.82
N PHE A 51 22.21 15.10 -18.30
CA PHE A 51 23.13 13.99 -18.50
C PHE A 51 22.35 12.69 -18.62
N ASP A 52 22.95 11.70 -19.27
CA ASP A 52 22.30 10.41 -19.47
C ASP A 52 22.34 9.55 -18.21
N VAL A 53 21.18 9.03 -17.85
CA VAL A 53 20.97 8.05 -16.79
C VAL A 53 20.43 6.77 -17.41
N PHE A 54 20.98 5.63 -17.00
CA PHE A 54 20.66 4.33 -17.56
C PHE A 54 19.90 3.47 -16.54
N ASP A 55 18.87 2.76 -17.00
CA ASP A 55 18.21 1.74 -16.19
C ASP A 55 19.07 0.46 -16.24
N PRO A 56 19.31 -0.22 -15.12
CA PRO A 56 20.15 -1.43 -15.11
C PRO A 56 19.68 -2.53 -16.05
N ARG A 57 18.38 -2.53 -16.36
CA ARG A 57 17.75 -3.49 -17.26
C ARG A 57 17.93 -3.12 -18.74
N PHE A 58 18.21 -1.85 -19.03
CA PHE A 58 18.28 -1.26 -20.37
C PHE A 58 19.45 -0.27 -20.46
N MET A 59 20.67 -0.82 -20.48
CA MET A 59 21.92 -0.04 -20.46
C MET A 59 22.22 0.70 -21.78
N ASP A 60 21.48 0.42 -22.84
CA ASP A 60 21.57 1.07 -24.15
C ASP A 60 20.65 2.30 -24.28
N GLN A 61 19.68 2.45 -23.37
CA GLN A 61 18.68 3.53 -23.39
C GLN A 61 19.02 4.62 -22.36
N GLY A 62 19.94 5.51 -22.71
CA GLY A 62 20.26 6.68 -21.90
C GLY A 62 19.12 7.69 -21.90
N VAL A 63 18.57 8.00 -20.72
CA VAL A 63 17.53 9.02 -20.57
C VAL A 63 18.16 10.31 -20.06
N PRO A 64 17.98 11.46 -20.74
CA PRO A 64 18.47 12.73 -20.26
C PRO A 64 17.75 13.16 -18.98
N VAL A 65 18.52 13.41 -17.93
CA VAL A 65 18.04 13.88 -16.63
C VAL A 65 18.83 15.10 -16.19
N ALA A 66 18.15 16.12 -15.67
CA ALA A 66 18.74 17.27 -15.00
C ALA A 66 18.33 17.28 -13.52
N VAL A 67 19.19 17.84 -12.66
CA VAL A 67 18.97 17.87 -11.21
C VAL A 67 19.18 19.27 -10.68
N HIS A 68 18.30 19.74 -9.81
CA HIS A 68 18.42 21.02 -9.12
C HIS A 68 18.39 20.80 -7.62
N GLY A 69 19.21 21.55 -6.90
CA GLY A 69 19.26 21.43 -5.45
C GLY A 69 19.85 22.66 -4.78
N MET A 70 19.89 22.57 -3.45
CA MET A 70 20.46 23.58 -2.58
C MET A 70 21.36 22.92 -1.55
N ILE A 71 22.48 23.58 -1.27
CA ILE A 71 23.36 23.24 -0.16
C ILE A 71 23.36 24.39 0.83
N VAL A 72 23.23 24.06 2.11
CA VAL A 72 23.38 25.00 3.23
C VAL A 72 24.62 24.59 4.02
N TYR A 73 25.56 25.50 4.18
CA TYR A 73 26.84 25.23 4.81
C TYR A 73 27.28 26.36 5.73
N SER A 74 28.12 26.05 6.73
CA SER A 74 28.81 27.02 7.56
C SER A 74 30.30 26.73 7.64
N ILE A 75 31.07 27.74 8.02
CA ILE A 75 32.48 27.58 8.36
C ILE A 75 32.57 27.56 9.89
N ASP A 76 32.97 26.43 10.45
CA ASP A 76 33.12 26.26 11.90
C ASP A 76 34.53 26.63 12.35
N ASP A 77 35.56 26.21 11.58
CA ASP A 77 36.97 26.52 11.82
C ASP A 77 37.53 27.39 10.69
N MET A 78 37.71 28.68 11.00
CA MET A 78 38.20 29.67 10.04
C MET A 78 39.68 29.43 9.67
N ASP A 79 40.50 28.96 10.61
CA ASP A 79 41.94 28.77 10.38
C ASP A 79 42.17 27.55 9.48
N LEU A 80 41.47 26.45 9.74
CA LEU A 80 41.49 25.27 8.88
C LEU A 80 40.96 25.58 7.47
N PHE A 81 39.87 26.34 7.39
CA PHE A 81 39.32 26.80 6.13
C PHE A 81 40.33 27.62 5.33
N HIS A 82 41.01 28.58 5.96
CA HIS A 82 42.07 29.35 5.32
C HIS A 82 43.28 28.51 4.94
N GLN A 83 43.63 27.49 5.72
CA GLN A 83 44.75 26.59 5.44
C GLN A 83 44.51 25.70 4.21
N ILE A 84 43.28 25.26 4.00
CA ILE A 84 42.92 24.38 2.88
C ILE A 84 42.65 25.19 1.60
N ASN A 85 42.02 26.35 1.74
CA ASN A 85 41.60 27.18 0.60
C ASN A 85 42.59 28.32 0.25
N LYS A 86 43.81 28.29 0.79
CA LYS A 86 44.86 29.33 0.71
C LYS A 86 44.88 30.13 -0.61
N ASN A 87 44.81 31.46 -0.48
CA ASN A 87 45.27 32.49 -1.44
C ASN A 87 44.39 32.91 -2.63
N GLU A 88 43.09 32.66 -2.64
CA GLU A 88 42.23 33.35 -3.60
C GLU A 88 41.58 34.56 -2.94
N ALA A 89 41.50 35.68 -3.67
CA ALA A 89 40.72 36.82 -3.22
C ALA A 89 39.30 36.30 -2.96
N PHE A 90 38.92 36.23 -1.70
CA PHE A 90 37.65 35.63 -1.24
C PHE A 90 36.48 36.55 -1.60
N SER A 91 36.24 36.72 -2.90
CA SER A 91 34.87 36.98 -3.33
C SER A 91 34.08 35.71 -3.04
N ASP A 92 32.96 35.88 -2.34
CA ASP A 92 31.98 34.84 -2.08
C ASP A 92 31.68 34.02 -3.37
N GLU A 93 31.71 34.68 -4.53
CA GLU A 93 31.48 34.10 -5.84
C GLU A 93 32.53 33.08 -6.30
N THR A 94 33.83 33.33 -6.13
CA THR A 94 34.88 32.40 -6.62
C THR A 94 34.84 31.07 -5.86
N PHE A 95 34.73 31.16 -4.54
CA PHE A 95 34.56 29.99 -3.67
C PHE A 95 33.27 29.24 -3.98
N GLN A 96 32.13 29.95 -4.07
CA GLN A 96 30.85 29.34 -4.42
C GLN A 96 30.89 28.63 -5.77
N ASN A 97 31.58 29.19 -6.78
CA ASN A 97 31.73 28.54 -8.08
C ASN A 97 32.52 27.23 -7.99
N LYS A 98 33.59 27.17 -7.20
CA LYS A 98 34.35 25.94 -6.95
C LYS A 98 33.53 24.90 -6.20
N LEU A 99 32.87 25.31 -5.11
CA LEU A 99 32.00 24.44 -4.34
C LEU A 99 30.87 23.90 -5.22
N ARG A 100 30.23 24.76 -6.03
CA ARG A 100 29.19 24.36 -7.00
C ARG A 100 29.72 23.30 -7.96
N GLY A 101 30.92 23.50 -8.52
CA GLY A 101 31.55 22.54 -9.43
C GLY A 101 31.75 21.15 -8.79
N GLN A 102 32.24 21.10 -7.55
CA GLN A 102 32.43 19.83 -6.84
C GLN A 102 31.10 19.17 -6.47
N VAL A 103 30.14 19.93 -5.95
CA VAL A 103 28.79 19.42 -5.62
C VAL A 103 28.13 18.87 -6.88
N THR A 104 28.13 19.61 -7.99
CA THR A 104 27.59 19.16 -9.28
C THR A 104 28.24 17.86 -9.75
N LYS A 105 29.58 17.72 -9.64
CA LYS A 105 30.31 16.50 -10.01
C LYS A 105 29.86 15.30 -9.19
N TYR A 106 29.81 15.42 -7.87
CA TYR A 106 29.47 14.29 -6.99
C TYR A 106 27.99 13.94 -7.06
N VAL A 107 27.09 14.93 -7.10
CA VAL A 107 25.65 14.71 -7.27
C VAL A 107 25.36 14.03 -8.60
N LYS A 108 26.00 14.47 -9.70
CA LYS A 108 25.89 13.78 -11.00
C LYS A 108 26.27 12.30 -10.87
N GLY A 109 27.37 12.01 -10.18
CA GLY A 109 27.82 10.63 -9.96
C GLY A 109 26.83 9.78 -9.18
N VAL A 110 26.24 10.31 -8.10
CA VAL A 110 25.25 9.57 -7.31
C VAL A 110 23.96 9.35 -8.10
N VAL A 111 23.42 10.40 -8.73
CA VAL A 111 22.15 10.30 -9.46
C VAL A 111 22.28 9.41 -10.71
N ALA A 112 23.42 9.42 -11.40
CA ALA A 112 23.68 8.53 -12.53
C ALA A 112 23.67 7.04 -12.12
N ASN A 113 24.12 6.72 -10.91
CA ASN A 113 24.20 5.36 -10.39
C ASN A 113 22.99 4.97 -9.52
N ALA A 114 22.12 5.92 -9.17
CA ALA A 114 20.96 5.68 -8.32
C ALA A 114 20.04 4.55 -8.84
N PRO A 115 19.78 4.42 -10.16
CA PRO A 115 18.99 3.29 -10.65
C PRO A 115 19.61 1.92 -10.37
N ALA A 116 20.94 1.81 -10.43
CA ALA A 116 21.67 0.58 -10.17
C ALA A 116 21.79 0.29 -8.67
N GLU A 117 22.16 1.29 -7.88
CA GLU A 117 22.43 1.13 -6.44
C GLU A 117 21.15 0.99 -5.62
N ALA A 118 20.12 1.78 -5.93
CA ALA A 118 18.85 1.80 -5.20
C ALA A 118 17.74 0.98 -5.88
N GLN A 119 18.03 0.35 -7.02
CA GLN A 119 17.06 -0.42 -7.81
C GLN A 119 15.81 0.41 -8.17
N ILE A 120 16.01 1.70 -8.45
CA ILE A 120 14.94 2.63 -8.82
C ILE A 120 14.87 2.73 -10.36
N PRO A 121 13.76 2.33 -10.99
CA PRO A 121 13.59 2.56 -12.43
C PRO A 121 13.74 4.04 -12.77
N VAL A 122 14.39 4.37 -13.88
CA VAL A 122 14.66 5.77 -14.26
C VAL A 122 13.35 6.58 -14.37
N VAL A 123 12.29 5.96 -14.85
CA VAL A 123 10.93 6.54 -14.94
C VAL A 123 10.34 6.94 -13.58
N HIS A 124 10.87 6.41 -12.47
CA HIS A 124 10.41 6.68 -11.11
C HIS A 124 11.31 7.63 -10.32
N LEU A 125 12.42 8.14 -10.89
CA LEU A 125 13.33 9.06 -10.20
C LEU A 125 12.60 10.31 -9.69
N GLU A 126 11.67 10.88 -10.47
CA GLU A 126 10.83 12.02 -10.07
C GLU A 126 9.99 11.75 -8.80
N ARG A 127 9.57 10.50 -8.57
CA ARG A 127 8.76 10.12 -7.40
C ARG A 127 9.59 9.75 -6.17
N LYS A 128 10.90 9.56 -6.36
CA LYS A 128 11.84 9.05 -5.35
C LYS A 128 12.90 10.08 -4.94
N ILE A 129 12.57 11.38 -5.07
CA ILE A 129 13.49 12.47 -4.75
C ILE A 129 14.05 12.35 -3.32
N LEU A 130 13.21 12.00 -2.33
CA LEU A 130 13.66 11.87 -0.93
C LEU A 130 14.73 10.79 -0.75
N GLU A 131 14.51 9.60 -1.34
CA GLU A 131 15.45 8.48 -1.29
C GLU A 131 16.78 8.82 -1.98
N ILE A 132 16.71 9.54 -3.12
CA ILE A 132 17.90 10.01 -3.83
C ILE A 132 18.61 11.11 -3.02
N SER A 133 17.87 11.99 -2.35
CA SER A 133 18.45 13.05 -1.51
C SER A 133 19.21 12.46 -0.32
N GLU A 134 18.69 11.41 0.30
CA GLU A 134 19.40 10.67 1.36
C GLU A 134 20.71 10.04 0.85
N LEU A 135 20.69 9.42 -0.35
CA LEU A 135 21.90 8.85 -0.97
C LEU A 135 22.94 9.93 -1.28
N VAL A 136 22.48 11.07 -1.82
CA VAL A 136 23.34 12.22 -2.10
C VAL A 136 23.93 12.76 -0.81
N GLN A 137 23.13 12.99 0.23
CA GLN A 137 23.63 13.49 1.51
C GLN A 137 24.65 12.53 2.12
N LYS A 138 24.38 11.22 2.11
CA LYS A 138 25.29 10.20 2.65
C LYS A 138 26.63 10.16 1.93
N TYR A 139 26.66 10.30 0.61
CA TYR A 139 27.89 10.15 -0.18
C TYR A 139 28.64 11.47 -0.42
N VAL A 140 27.92 12.57 -0.64
CA VAL A 140 28.48 13.85 -1.08
C VAL A 140 28.94 14.69 0.11
N THR A 141 28.16 14.77 1.19
CA THR A 141 28.47 15.59 2.37
C THR A 141 29.89 15.37 2.91
N PRO A 142 30.31 14.15 3.30
CA PRO A 142 31.62 13.97 3.91
C PRO A 142 32.78 14.34 2.96
N LYS A 143 32.60 14.16 1.65
CA LYS A 143 33.61 14.53 0.64
C LYS A 143 33.74 16.04 0.52
N ILE A 144 32.62 16.76 0.52
CA ILE A 144 32.60 18.22 0.42
C ILE A 144 33.17 18.87 1.68
N GLU A 145 32.77 18.39 2.85
CA GLU A 145 33.29 18.89 4.13
C GLU A 145 34.81 18.72 4.22
N GLN A 146 35.32 17.55 3.83
CA GLN A 146 36.76 17.28 3.79
C GLN A 146 37.51 18.15 2.76
N LEU A 147 36.93 18.37 1.58
CA LEU A 147 37.59 19.11 0.49
C LEU A 147 37.72 20.60 0.76
N PHE A 148 36.73 21.19 1.45
CA PHE A 148 36.65 22.64 1.64
C PHE A 148 36.81 23.09 3.10
N ALA A 149 36.88 22.15 4.06
CA ALA A 149 36.84 22.43 5.49
C ALA A 149 35.64 23.31 5.89
N ILE A 150 34.46 22.86 5.46
CA ILE A 150 33.17 23.45 5.82
C ILE A 150 32.32 22.42 6.54
N SER A 151 31.30 22.87 7.28
CA SER A 151 30.21 22.01 7.74
C SER A 151 29.01 22.16 6.81
N VAL A 152 28.48 21.04 6.33
CA VAL A 152 27.24 21.01 5.54
C VAL A 152 26.08 20.75 6.48
N ARG A 153 25.19 21.73 6.63
CA ARG A 153 23.97 21.61 7.45
C ARG A 153 22.87 20.87 6.72
N SER A 154 22.72 21.13 5.43
CA SER A 154 21.75 20.44 4.58
C SER A 154 22.24 20.36 3.14
N LEU A 155 21.93 19.25 2.48
CA LEU A 155 22.15 19.05 1.05
C LEU A 155 20.91 18.39 0.46
N ASP A 156 20.08 19.19 -0.19
CA ASP A 156 18.76 18.78 -0.63
C ASP A 156 18.62 18.87 -2.15
N ILE A 157 18.00 17.83 -2.73
CA ILE A 157 17.55 17.86 -4.11
C ILE A 157 16.16 18.49 -4.15
N THR A 158 16.04 19.62 -4.84
CA THR A 158 14.77 20.34 -5.00
C THR A 158 13.93 19.76 -6.14
N SER A 159 14.57 19.39 -7.25
CA SER A 159 13.88 18.77 -8.38
C SER A 159 14.80 17.87 -9.20
N ILE A 160 14.20 16.86 -9.81
CA ILE A 160 14.82 16.00 -10.81
C ILE A 160 13.94 16.09 -12.05
N ASN A 161 14.49 16.59 -13.15
CA ASN A 161 13.75 16.81 -14.39
C ASN A 161 14.17 15.76 -15.40
N ILE A 162 13.25 14.89 -15.78
CA ILE A 162 13.47 13.87 -16.79
C ILE A 162 12.96 14.41 -18.13
N ASP A 163 13.74 14.28 -19.20
CA ASP A 163 13.27 14.64 -20.53
C ASP A 163 12.25 13.61 -21.05
N LYS A 164 10.97 13.96 -20.93
CA LYS A 164 9.84 13.10 -21.34
C LYS A 164 9.63 13.05 -22.85
N GLU A 165 10.25 13.98 -23.59
CA GLU A 165 10.16 14.07 -25.04
C GLU A 165 11.23 13.21 -25.74
N SER A 166 12.24 12.77 -24.99
CA SER A 166 13.28 11.87 -25.48
C SER A 166 12.69 10.54 -25.98
N PRO A 167 13.10 10.05 -27.18
CA PRO A 167 12.72 8.73 -27.67
C PRO A 167 13.01 7.62 -26.66
N ASN A 168 14.14 7.70 -25.97
CA ASN A 168 14.59 6.69 -25.01
C ASN A 168 13.67 6.64 -23.79
N TYR A 169 13.20 7.79 -23.29
CA TYR A 169 12.23 7.82 -22.20
C TYR A 169 10.90 7.14 -22.59
N ARG A 170 10.39 7.42 -23.80
CA ARG A 170 9.15 6.80 -24.27
C ARG A 170 9.26 5.29 -24.39
N GLN A 171 10.38 4.80 -24.92
CA GLN A 171 10.65 3.36 -25.01
C GLN A 171 10.75 2.71 -23.63
N LEU A 172 11.55 3.29 -22.74
CA LEU A 172 11.72 2.79 -21.38
C LEU A 172 10.41 2.78 -20.58
N LYS A 173 9.59 3.82 -20.76
CA LYS A 173 8.25 3.91 -20.15
C LYS A 173 7.32 2.81 -20.67
N ALA A 174 7.31 2.55 -21.98
CA ALA A 174 6.50 1.48 -22.56
C ALA A 174 6.92 0.11 -21.99
N LEU A 175 8.22 -0.20 -22.04
CA LEU A 175 8.77 -1.47 -21.53
C LEU A 175 8.51 -1.66 -20.03
N THR A 176 8.63 -0.59 -19.23
CA THR A 176 8.37 -0.66 -17.79
C THR A 176 6.88 -0.82 -17.50
N SER A 177 6.02 -0.09 -18.21
CA SER A 177 4.56 -0.17 -18.01
C SER A 177 4.00 -1.53 -18.40
N ASP A 178 4.49 -2.10 -19.51
CA ASP A 178 4.09 -3.43 -19.97
C ASP A 178 4.55 -4.50 -18.98
N LEU A 179 5.78 -4.43 -18.48
CA LEU A 179 6.29 -5.36 -17.47
C LEU A 179 5.50 -5.29 -16.15
N GLU A 180 5.17 -4.09 -15.69
CA GLU A 180 4.34 -3.90 -14.49
C GLU A 180 2.93 -4.48 -14.70
N ARG A 181 2.35 -4.24 -15.88
CA ARG A 181 1.04 -4.79 -16.24
C ARG A 181 1.06 -6.31 -16.27
N ASP A 182 2.04 -6.91 -16.94
CA ASP A 182 2.20 -8.35 -17.05
C ASP A 182 2.44 -8.99 -15.68
N ARG A 183 3.21 -8.33 -14.81
CA ARG A 183 3.42 -8.79 -13.43
C ARG A 183 2.12 -8.81 -12.64
N VAL A 184 1.30 -7.76 -12.73
CA VAL A 184 0.00 -7.71 -12.06
C VAL A 184 -0.94 -8.78 -12.61
N VAL A 185 -0.97 -8.97 -13.94
CA VAL A 185 -1.78 -10.01 -14.57
C VAL A 185 -1.34 -11.41 -14.11
N ALA A 186 -0.05 -11.70 -14.08
CA ALA A 186 0.49 -12.97 -13.62
C ALA A 186 0.19 -13.21 -12.13
N GLN A 187 0.35 -12.20 -11.28
CA GLN A 187 0.00 -12.29 -9.86
C GLN A 187 -1.49 -12.56 -9.65
N ASN A 188 -2.35 -11.86 -10.39
CA ASN A 188 -3.80 -12.08 -10.35
C ASN A 188 -4.15 -13.48 -10.86
N ALA A 189 -3.50 -13.97 -11.92
CA ALA A 189 -3.73 -15.30 -12.45
C ALA A 189 -3.37 -16.39 -11.42
N VAL A 190 -2.22 -16.28 -10.76
CA VAL A 190 -1.80 -17.20 -9.69
C VAL A 190 -2.75 -17.13 -8.49
N ALA A 191 -3.19 -15.93 -8.11
CA ALA A 191 -4.17 -15.77 -7.03
C ALA A 191 -5.52 -16.41 -7.38
N ILE A 192 -6.01 -16.20 -8.62
CA ILE A 192 -7.25 -16.82 -9.11
C ILE A 192 -7.11 -18.34 -9.14
N ASP A 193 -5.99 -18.87 -9.61
CA ASP A 193 -5.75 -20.31 -9.66
C ASP A 193 -5.72 -20.93 -8.25
N SER A 194 -5.02 -20.28 -7.32
CA SER A 194 -4.99 -20.68 -5.91
C SER A 194 -6.38 -20.67 -5.28
N MET A 195 -7.18 -19.64 -5.55
CA MET A 195 -8.57 -19.55 -5.10
C MET A 195 -9.45 -20.63 -5.73
N ARG A 196 -9.28 -20.93 -7.02
CA ARG A 196 -10.03 -22.00 -7.70
C ARG A 196 -9.71 -23.36 -7.11
N HIS A 197 -8.43 -23.65 -6.91
CA HIS A 197 -7.99 -24.90 -6.31
C HIS A 197 -8.52 -25.05 -4.88
N GLN A 198 -8.48 -23.99 -4.07
CA GLN A 198 -9.03 -24.02 -2.71
C GLN A 198 -10.55 -24.22 -2.70
N ASN A 199 -11.28 -23.59 -3.62
CA ASN A 199 -12.72 -23.80 -3.76
C ASN A 199 -13.05 -25.24 -4.20
N GLU A 200 -12.23 -25.84 -5.07
CA GLU A 200 -12.39 -27.23 -5.50
C GLU A 200 -12.14 -28.21 -4.35
N LEU A 201 -11.06 -28.04 -3.60
CA LEU A 201 -10.79 -28.82 -2.39
C LEU A 201 -11.92 -28.69 -1.35
N ASN A 202 -12.46 -27.48 -1.18
CA ASN A 202 -13.57 -27.27 -0.25
C ASN A 202 -14.86 -27.95 -0.74
N LYS A 203 -15.13 -27.95 -2.06
CA LYS A 203 -16.25 -28.68 -2.66
C LYS A 203 -16.08 -30.19 -2.50
N GLU A 204 -14.90 -30.73 -2.75
CA GLU A 204 -14.60 -32.16 -2.56
C GLU A 204 -14.75 -32.54 -1.08
N MET A 205 -14.19 -31.76 -0.17
CA MET A 205 -14.32 -32.00 1.27
C MET A 205 -15.78 -31.95 1.73
N THR A 206 -16.56 -30.98 1.25
CA THR A 206 -18.00 -30.89 1.55
C THR A 206 -18.77 -32.06 0.96
N GLY A 207 -18.43 -32.47 -0.27
CA GLY A 207 -19.02 -33.63 -0.93
C GLY A 207 -18.75 -34.92 -0.15
N LEU A 208 -17.50 -35.15 0.24
CA LEU A 208 -17.11 -36.30 1.06
C LEU A 208 -17.81 -36.28 2.43
N GLN A 209 -17.88 -35.13 3.10
CA GLN A 209 -18.64 -34.99 4.36
C GLN A 209 -20.14 -35.30 4.17
N SER A 210 -20.73 -34.90 3.04
CA SER A 210 -22.15 -35.19 2.76
C SER A 210 -22.43 -36.68 2.57
N VAL A 211 -21.50 -37.40 1.91
CA VAL A 211 -21.59 -38.86 1.73
C VAL A 211 -21.40 -39.58 3.05
N GLU A 212 -20.47 -39.13 3.89
CA GLU A 212 -20.22 -39.70 5.21
C GLU A 212 -21.42 -39.49 6.15
N MET A 213 -22.04 -38.31 6.13
CA MET A 213 -23.28 -38.06 6.88
C MET A 213 -24.42 -38.96 6.41
N LEU A 214 -24.57 -39.18 5.11
CA LEU A 214 -25.61 -40.07 4.58
C LEU A 214 -25.38 -41.53 5.04
N LYS A 215 -24.13 -41.99 5.05
CA LYS A 215 -23.79 -43.32 5.60
C LYS A 215 -24.12 -43.43 7.08
N MET A 216 -23.74 -42.43 7.88
CA MET A 216 -24.01 -42.41 9.32
C MET A 216 -25.52 -42.42 9.60
N GLN A 217 -26.32 -41.68 8.83
CA GLN A 217 -27.77 -41.67 8.96
C GLN A 217 -28.39 -43.04 8.61
N MET A 218 -27.84 -43.72 7.59
CA MET A 218 -28.25 -45.08 7.23
C MET A 218 -27.85 -46.10 8.32
N GLU A 219 -26.68 -45.96 8.93
CA GLU A 219 -26.28 -46.78 10.07
C GLU A 219 -27.20 -46.56 11.27
N ASP A 220 -27.50 -45.31 11.63
CA ASP A 220 -28.43 -45.00 12.72
C ASP A 220 -29.84 -45.58 12.46
N GLN A 221 -30.34 -45.50 11.22
CA GLN A 221 -31.61 -46.15 10.85
C GLN A 221 -31.55 -47.67 11.01
N ARG A 222 -30.45 -48.31 10.59
CA ARG A 222 -30.27 -49.76 10.72
C ARG A 222 -30.17 -50.18 12.18
N GLU A 223 -29.50 -49.39 13.01
CA GLU A 223 -29.37 -49.64 14.44
C GLU A 223 -30.71 -49.48 15.17
N ARG A 224 -31.50 -48.44 14.85
CA ARG A 224 -32.88 -48.29 15.36
C ARG A 224 -33.78 -49.46 14.99
N MET A 225 -33.70 -49.93 13.75
CA MET A 225 -34.43 -51.13 13.31
C MET A 225 -34.02 -52.37 14.10
N ARG A 226 -32.72 -52.49 14.43
CA ARG A 226 -32.19 -53.58 15.27
C ARG A 226 -32.75 -53.50 16.69
N ILE A 227 -32.66 -52.34 17.34
CA ILE A 227 -33.19 -52.14 18.70
C ILE A 227 -34.71 -52.40 18.74
N GLN A 228 -35.46 -51.95 17.73
CA GLN A 228 -36.90 -52.21 17.64
C GLN A 228 -37.19 -53.69 17.52
N ARG A 229 -36.41 -54.43 16.71
CA ARG A 229 -36.55 -55.88 16.57
C ARG A 229 -36.22 -56.59 17.88
N ASP A 230 -35.09 -56.28 18.50
CA ASP A 230 -34.68 -56.89 19.78
C ASP A 230 -35.69 -56.57 20.89
N GLY A 231 -36.30 -55.39 20.87
CA GLY A 231 -37.38 -54.99 21.77
C GLY A 231 -38.68 -55.78 21.56
N ILE A 232 -39.04 -56.13 20.31
CA ILE A 232 -40.17 -57.00 20.01
C ILE A 232 -39.90 -58.42 20.53
N GLU A 233 -38.68 -58.94 20.33
CA GLU A 233 -38.27 -60.26 20.81
C GLU A 233 -38.29 -60.31 22.36
N MET A 234 -37.76 -59.29 23.05
CA MET A 234 -37.83 -59.20 24.52
C MET A 234 -39.26 -59.05 25.06
N ASN A 235 -40.13 -58.30 24.39
CA ASN A 235 -41.54 -58.16 24.79
C ASN A 235 -42.31 -59.47 24.58
N GLN A 236 -41.99 -60.21 23.51
CA GLN A 236 -42.53 -61.55 23.30
C GLN A 236 -42.05 -62.54 24.38
N GLU A 237 -40.78 -62.48 24.80
CA GLU A 237 -40.27 -63.27 25.92
C GLU A 237 -40.83 -62.86 27.28
N GLN A 238 -41.08 -61.56 27.53
CA GLN A 238 -41.74 -61.09 28.75
C GLN A 238 -43.20 -61.55 28.81
N GLN A 239 -43.93 -61.55 27.69
CA GLN A 239 -45.27 -62.15 27.62
C GLN A 239 -45.27 -63.66 27.87
N ILE A 240 -44.16 -64.35 27.61
CA ILE A 240 -44.01 -65.78 27.93
C ILE A 240 -43.66 -66.00 29.41
N LYS A 241 -42.99 -65.04 30.07
CA LYS A 241 -42.59 -65.14 31.49
C LYS A 241 -43.65 -64.63 32.48
N ASP A 242 -44.45 -63.63 32.10
CA ASP A 242 -45.56 -63.13 32.91
C ASP A 242 -46.81 -63.98 32.68
N GLY A 243 -46.92 -65.08 33.43
CA GLY A 243 -48.04 -66.01 33.42
C GLY A 243 -49.39 -65.39 33.81
N ARG A 244 -50.00 -64.62 32.91
CA ARG A 244 -51.44 -64.31 32.93
C ARG A 244 -52.14 -64.96 31.74
N TYR A 245 -52.67 -66.15 31.99
CA TYR A 245 -53.70 -66.74 31.15
C TYR A 245 -54.99 -65.93 31.29
N GLY A 246 -55.47 -65.34 30.18
CA GLY A 246 -56.69 -64.55 30.20
C GLY A 246 -57.17 -64.05 28.84
N ARG A 247 -57.40 -64.97 27.89
CA ARG A 247 -58.49 -64.95 26.88
C ARG A 247 -58.69 -63.66 26.04
N GLY A 248 -58.33 -63.72 24.76
CA GLY A 248 -58.84 -62.75 23.78
C GLY A 248 -58.12 -62.71 22.43
N MET A 249 -58.15 -63.82 21.69
CA MET A 249 -57.77 -63.81 20.28
C MET A 249 -58.86 -63.06 19.49
N GLY A 250 -58.54 -61.85 19.03
CA GLY A 250 -59.46 -61.00 18.27
C GLY A 250 -58.72 -60.10 17.29
N GLY A 251 -58.70 -60.52 16.02
CA GLY A 251 -58.67 -59.60 14.88
C GLY A 251 -57.31 -59.03 14.46
N MET A 252 -56.54 -59.82 13.72
CA MET A 252 -55.70 -59.26 12.66
C MET A 252 -56.56 -58.57 11.59
N MET A 253 -56.01 -57.52 10.97
CA MET A 253 -56.34 -57.00 9.64
C MET A 253 -57.76 -56.49 9.38
N SER A 254 -57.91 -55.17 9.27
CA SER A 254 -58.88 -54.44 8.44
C SER A 254 -58.55 -52.95 8.57
N GLY A 255 -58.12 -52.18 7.59
CA GLY A 255 -57.87 -52.37 6.18
C GLY A 255 -57.51 -50.98 5.65
N ASN A 256 -56.63 -50.89 4.66
CA ASN A 256 -56.75 -49.84 3.65
C ASN A 256 -55.91 -50.25 2.43
N PRO A 257 -56.56 -50.54 1.29
CA PRO A 257 -55.86 -50.90 0.09
C PRO A 257 -55.31 -49.67 -0.63
N MET A 258 -54.17 -49.92 -1.26
CA MET A 258 -53.50 -49.14 -2.27
C MET A 258 -54.34 -49.03 -3.56
N MET A 259 -53.99 -48.05 -4.41
CA MET A 259 -54.26 -47.89 -5.86
C MET A 259 -55.53 -47.15 -6.31
N GLY A 260 -55.29 -46.11 -7.13
CA GLY A 260 -55.87 -46.08 -8.48
C GLY A 260 -56.57 -44.79 -8.90
N GLY A 261 -55.95 -44.07 -9.86
CA GLY A 261 -56.66 -43.57 -11.04
C GLY A 261 -57.55 -42.33 -10.92
N ASN A 262 -57.04 -41.21 -11.43
CA ASN A 262 -57.76 -40.06 -12.04
C ASN A 262 -58.81 -40.54 -13.10
N PRO A 263 -59.82 -39.77 -13.61
CA PRO A 263 -59.83 -38.31 -13.81
C PRO A 263 -61.20 -37.53 -13.74
N MET A 264 -61.11 -36.19 -13.67
CA MET A 264 -61.91 -35.18 -14.42
C MET A 264 -63.46 -35.07 -14.24
N MET A 265 -63.93 -33.93 -13.66
CA MET A 265 -64.90 -32.99 -14.31
C MET A 265 -65.30 -31.84 -13.37
N GLY A 266 -65.31 -30.59 -13.86
CA GLY A 266 -66.16 -29.53 -13.30
C GLY A 266 -65.57 -28.12 -13.10
N GLY A 267 -65.14 -27.47 -14.18
CA GLY A 267 -65.30 -26.02 -14.48
C GLY A 267 -65.06 -24.91 -13.42
N ALA A 268 -63.88 -24.27 -13.52
CA ALA A 268 -63.57 -22.81 -13.73
C ALA A 268 -64.32 -21.68 -12.97
N PRO A 269 -63.75 -20.44 -12.88
CA PRO A 269 -62.33 -20.02 -12.83
C PRO A 269 -62.03 -18.95 -11.74
N ALA A 270 -60.75 -18.56 -11.65
CA ALA A 270 -60.23 -17.20 -11.36
C ALA A 270 -59.46 -16.94 -10.06
N MET A 271 -58.23 -16.45 -10.30
CA MET A 271 -57.43 -15.48 -9.57
C MET A 271 -56.85 -15.79 -8.17
N GLY A 272 -55.51 -15.87 -8.15
CA GLY A 272 -54.74 -14.99 -7.28
C GLY A 272 -54.10 -15.63 -6.05
N GLY A 273 -52.79 -15.85 -6.12
CA GLY A 273 -51.85 -15.65 -5.00
C GLY A 273 -51.98 -16.57 -3.79
N MET A 274 -51.45 -17.79 -3.90
CA MET A 274 -51.20 -18.65 -2.73
C MET A 274 -49.85 -18.30 -2.08
N THR A 275 -49.93 -17.75 -0.86
CA THR A 275 -48.98 -18.04 0.21
C THR A 275 -49.52 -19.24 1.00
N PRO A 276 -48.70 -20.25 1.33
CA PRO A 276 -49.03 -21.18 2.41
C PRO A 276 -48.28 -20.82 3.70
N PRO A 277 -48.88 -21.11 4.89
CA PRO A 277 -48.37 -20.73 6.18
C PRO A 277 -47.36 -21.75 6.74
N ALA A 278 -46.54 -21.25 7.65
CA ALA A 278 -45.56 -21.99 8.43
C ALA A 278 -46.15 -23.17 9.22
N MET A 279 -45.43 -24.28 9.25
CA MET A 279 -45.49 -25.22 10.37
C MET A 279 -44.09 -25.81 10.61
N GLY A 280 -43.60 -25.62 11.84
CA GLY A 280 -42.23 -25.87 12.25
C GLY A 280 -41.83 -27.34 12.29
N GLY A 281 -40.62 -27.59 11.82
CA GLY A 281 -39.82 -28.76 12.12
C GLY A 281 -38.45 -28.29 12.60
N MET A 282 -38.08 -28.68 13.81
CA MET A 282 -36.79 -28.36 14.43
C MET A 282 -35.65 -28.94 13.59
N THR A 283 -35.01 -28.08 12.80
CA THR A 283 -33.66 -28.30 12.30
C THR A 283 -32.68 -28.12 13.47
N PRO A 284 -31.60 -28.91 13.56
CA PRO A 284 -30.43 -28.49 14.33
C PRO A 284 -30.04 -27.11 13.80
N PRO A 285 -29.79 -26.09 14.65
CA PRO A 285 -29.54 -24.75 14.16
C PRO A 285 -28.28 -24.81 13.30
N ALA A 286 -28.46 -24.60 11.99
CA ALA A 286 -27.36 -24.23 11.13
C ALA A 286 -26.71 -23.03 11.82
N MET A 287 -25.44 -23.15 12.20
CA MET A 287 -24.67 -22.00 12.63
C MET A 287 -24.64 -21.07 11.42
N VAL A 288 -25.55 -20.10 11.41
CA VAL A 288 -25.58 -19.01 10.45
C VAL A 288 -24.29 -18.22 10.66
N SER A 289 -23.25 -18.58 9.92
CA SER A 289 -22.03 -17.78 9.87
C SER A 289 -22.40 -16.49 9.14
N THR A 290 -22.50 -15.39 9.89
CA THR A 290 -22.76 -14.05 9.35
C THR A 290 -21.74 -13.74 8.26
N GLN A 291 -22.22 -13.56 7.03
CA GLN A 291 -21.41 -13.26 5.85
C GLN A 291 -21.36 -11.75 5.62
N TYR A 292 -20.17 -11.23 5.34
CA TYR A 292 -19.89 -9.82 5.21
C TYR A 292 -19.32 -9.48 3.83
N PHE A 293 -19.80 -8.39 3.24
CA PHE A 293 -19.21 -7.76 2.08
C PHE A 293 -18.42 -6.54 2.52
N VAL A 294 -17.27 -6.27 1.89
CA VAL A 294 -16.38 -5.13 2.15
C VAL A 294 -16.20 -4.30 0.88
N GLY A 295 -16.19 -2.97 1.01
CA GLY A 295 -15.82 -2.04 -0.04
C GLY A 295 -14.34 -1.68 0.06
N VAL A 296 -13.49 -2.28 -0.77
CA VAL A 296 -12.05 -1.98 -0.84
C VAL A 296 -11.77 -1.28 -2.17
N ASN A 297 -11.14 -0.10 -2.14
CA ASN A 297 -10.86 0.71 -3.34
C ASN A 297 -12.09 1.02 -4.21
N GLY A 298 -13.28 1.15 -3.59
CA GLY A 298 -14.54 1.41 -4.32
C GLY A 298 -15.13 0.17 -5.01
N GLN A 299 -14.55 -1.01 -4.83
CA GLN A 299 -15.11 -2.28 -5.32
C GLN A 299 -15.66 -3.11 -4.15
N GLN A 300 -16.84 -3.68 -4.36
CA GLN A 300 -17.43 -4.65 -3.44
C GLN A 300 -16.70 -5.99 -3.57
N MET A 301 -16.24 -6.52 -2.44
CA MET A 301 -15.67 -7.87 -2.33
C MET A 301 -16.40 -8.64 -1.23
N GLY A 302 -16.51 -9.96 -1.37
CA GLY A 302 -17.20 -10.85 -0.45
C GLY A 302 -18.15 -11.80 -1.18
N PRO A 303 -18.88 -12.66 -0.45
CA PRO A 303 -19.01 -12.68 1.00
C PRO A 303 -17.80 -13.28 1.74
N PHE A 304 -17.44 -12.67 2.87
CA PHE A 304 -16.38 -13.12 3.77
C PHE A 304 -16.95 -13.43 5.16
N ASP A 305 -16.34 -14.35 5.88
CA ASP A 305 -16.64 -14.57 7.28
C ASP A 305 -15.79 -13.65 8.19
N VAL A 306 -16.13 -13.61 9.48
CA VAL A 306 -15.42 -12.79 10.48
C VAL A 306 -13.93 -13.16 10.59
N ASN A 307 -13.58 -14.43 10.39
CA ASN A 307 -12.18 -14.90 10.46
C ASN A 307 -11.35 -14.38 9.28
N THR A 308 -11.92 -14.39 8.08
CA THR A 308 -11.29 -13.83 6.87
C THR A 308 -11.14 -12.32 7.01
N LEU A 309 -12.16 -11.63 7.53
CA LEU A 309 -12.06 -10.19 7.82
C LEU A 309 -10.97 -9.87 8.85
N ARG A 310 -10.78 -10.72 9.86
CA ARG A 310 -9.67 -10.58 10.83
C ARG A 310 -8.31 -10.65 10.14
N MET A 311 -8.12 -11.60 9.22
CA MET A 311 -6.86 -11.71 8.46
C MET A 311 -6.64 -10.49 7.56
N MET A 312 -7.69 -10.02 6.87
CA MET A 312 -7.62 -8.83 6.02
C MET A 312 -7.32 -7.56 6.82
N ALA A 313 -7.84 -7.46 8.05
CA ALA A 313 -7.54 -6.37 8.97
C ALA A 313 -6.08 -6.39 9.45
N GLN A 314 -5.53 -7.57 9.74
CA GLN A 314 -4.12 -7.73 10.10
C GLN A 314 -3.17 -7.37 8.94
N GLN A 315 -3.59 -7.64 7.70
CA GLN A 315 -2.86 -7.29 6.48
C GLN A 315 -3.03 -5.82 6.05
N GLY A 316 -3.84 -5.03 6.78
CA GLY A 316 -4.09 -3.62 6.48
C GLY A 316 -4.98 -3.37 5.27
N GLN A 317 -5.61 -4.41 4.71
CA GLN A 317 -6.53 -4.30 3.58
C GLN A 317 -7.92 -3.78 3.99
N VAL A 318 -8.30 -4.01 5.25
CA VAL A 318 -9.54 -3.53 5.86
C VAL A 318 -9.18 -2.76 7.14
N ASN A 319 -9.80 -1.60 7.34
CA ASN A 319 -9.61 -0.77 8.53
C ASN A 319 -10.98 -0.31 9.09
N VAL A 320 -10.97 0.41 10.21
CA VAL A 320 -12.19 0.88 10.89
C VAL A 320 -13.12 1.74 10.02
N GLN A 321 -12.60 2.37 8.97
CA GLN A 321 -13.36 3.21 8.04
C GLN A 321 -13.81 2.46 6.77
N THR A 322 -13.32 1.24 6.53
CA THR A 322 -13.74 0.42 5.40
C THR A 322 -15.23 0.14 5.48
N GLN A 323 -15.97 0.36 4.39
CA GLN A 323 -17.41 0.08 4.38
C GLN A 323 -17.65 -1.43 4.34
N VAL A 324 -18.54 -1.89 5.21
CA VAL A 324 -18.98 -3.27 5.30
C VAL A 324 -20.50 -3.35 5.27
N TRP A 325 -21.00 -4.47 4.77
CA TRP A 325 -22.41 -4.77 4.76
C TRP A 325 -22.63 -6.25 5.02
N THR A 326 -23.67 -6.60 5.77
CA THR A 326 -24.09 -7.98 6.00
C THR A 326 -25.60 -8.08 5.87
N GLN A 327 -26.08 -9.30 5.66
CA GLN A 327 -27.50 -9.59 5.56
C GLN A 327 -28.23 -9.15 6.85
N GLY A 328 -29.18 -8.23 6.70
CA GLY A 328 -29.89 -7.60 7.83
C GLY A 328 -29.51 -6.15 8.09
N MET A 329 -28.48 -5.61 7.43
CA MET A 329 -28.16 -4.19 7.48
C MET A 329 -28.94 -3.38 6.43
N PRO A 330 -29.54 -2.23 6.79
CA PRO A 330 -30.31 -1.42 5.85
C PRO A 330 -29.42 -0.70 4.81
N GLN A 331 -28.15 -0.47 5.14
CA GLN A 331 -27.18 0.23 4.30
C GLN A 331 -25.76 -0.17 4.70
N TRP A 332 -24.80 0.14 3.85
CA TRP A 332 -23.37 0.00 4.14
C TRP A 332 -22.99 0.84 5.36
N ALA A 333 -22.19 0.25 6.26
CA ALA A 333 -21.72 0.91 7.46
C ALA A 333 -20.18 0.77 7.58
N PRO A 334 -19.47 1.68 8.25
CA PRO A 334 -18.05 1.50 8.55
C PRO A 334 -17.80 0.25 9.40
N ALA A 335 -16.70 -0.46 9.16
CA ALA A 335 -16.34 -1.68 9.88
C ALA A 335 -16.25 -1.48 11.40
N GLY A 336 -15.79 -0.30 11.85
CA GLY A 336 -15.73 0.05 13.26
C GLY A 336 -17.10 0.31 13.92
N SER A 337 -18.13 0.59 13.13
CA SER A 337 -19.49 0.83 13.62
C SER A 337 -20.31 -0.46 13.79
N VAL A 338 -19.78 -1.60 13.34
CA VAL A 338 -20.42 -2.91 13.49
C VAL A 338 -19.92 -3.55 14.79
N PRO A 339 -20.79 -3.78 15.80
CA PRO A 339 -20.35 -4.29 17.11
C PRO A 339 -19.56 -5.61 17.04
N GLU A 340 -19.92 -6.50 16.12
CA GLU A 340 -19.24 -7.79 15.90
C GLU A 340 -17.83 -7.65 15.32
N LEU A 341 -17.57 -6.58 14.55
CA LEU A 341 -16.28 -6.34 13.90
C LEU A 341 -15.41 -5.33 14.66
N ALA A 342 -16.00 -4.50 15.53
CA ALA A 342 -15.28 -3.52 16.34
C ALA A 342 -14.16 -4.16 17.17
N ALA A 343 -14.37 -5.37 17.69
CA ALA A 343 -13.37 -6.12 18.44
C ALA A 343 -12.15 -6.54 17.60
N LEU A 344 -12.28 -6.66 16.27
CA LEU A 344 -11.17 -7.00 15.38
C LEU A 344 -10.16 -5.86 15.24
N PHE A 345 -10.60 -4.62 15.45
CA PHE A 345 -9.77 -3.43 15.29
C PHE A 345 -9.23 -2.88 16.62
N ALA A 346 -9.66 -3.44 17.76
CA ALA A 346 -9.22 -3.01 19.09
C ALA A 346 -7.73 -3.28 19.38
N SER A 347 -7.10 -4.20 18.64
CA SER A 347 -5.67 -4.53 18.75
C SER A 347 -4.79 -3.84 17.71
N GLN A 348 -5.33 -2.94 16.87
CA GLN A 348 -4.51 -2.16 15.95
C GLN A 348 -3.85 -0.99 16.71
N PRO A 349 -2.51 -0.83 16.65
CA PRO A 349 -1.84 0.31 17.27
C PRO A 349 -2.36 1.61 16.65
N ALA A 350 -2.70 2.59 17.51
CA ALA A 350 -3.42 3.82 17.20
C ALA A 350 -2.67 4.84 16.28
N GLY A 351 -1.71 4.40 15.47
CA GLY A 351 -0.83 5.25 14.66
C GLY A 351 -0.80 4.96 13.16
N MET A 352 -1.50 3.94 12.66
CA MET A 352 -1.60 3.71 11.21
C MET A 352 -2.91 4.29 10.67
N THR A 353 -3.01 5.62 10.63
CA THR A 353 -3.97 6.29 9.74
C THR A 353 -3.42 6.21 8.32
N PRO A 354 -4.07 5.51 7.37
CA PRO A 354 -3.76 5.66 5.95
C PRO A 354 -4.03 7.11 5.51
N PRO A 355 -3.41 7.59 4.43
CA PRO A 355 -3.61 8.96 3.95
C PRO A 355 -5.10 9.25 3.75
N PRO A 356 -5.54 10.50 4.02
CA PRO A 356 -6.94 10.87 3.90
C PRO A 356 -7.40 10.54 2.48
N MET A 357 -8.44 9.70 2.34
CA MET A 357 -9.20 9.67 1.10
C MET A 357 -9.64 11.11 0.87
N GLY A 358 -9.07 11.72 -0.18
CA GLY A 358 -9.23 13.13 -0.48
C GLY A 358 -10.70 13.54 -0.43
N GLY A 359 -10.92 14.71 0.18
CA GLY A 359 -12.23 15.31 0.40
C GLY A 359 -13.18 15.12 -0.77
N SER A 360 -13.99 14.08 -0.63
CA SER A 360 -15.22 13.86 -1.36
C SER A 360 -15.97 12.88 -0.50
N THR A 361 -17.13 13.29 0.02
CA THR A 361 -18.16 12.34 0.40
C THR A 361 -18.21 11.27 -0.69
N PRO A 362 -17.95 10.00 -0.37
CA PRO A 362 -18.00 8.96 -1.38
C PRO A 362 -19.39 9.02 -2.02
N PRO A 363 -19.50 8.87 -3.35
CA PRO A 363 -20.79 8.98 -4.02
C PRO A 363 -21.78 8.03 -3.32
N PRO A 364 -23.05 8.44 -3.13
CA PRO A 364 -24.04 7.52 -2.60
C PRO A 364 -24.00 6.29 -3.51
N MET A 365 -23.63 5.13 -2.98
CA MET A 365 -23.84 3.86 -3.65
C MET A 365 -25.36 3.67 -3.72
N GLY A 366 -25.98 4.32 -4.71
CA GLY A 366 -27.38 4.25 -5.06
C GLY A 366 -27.72 2.95 -5.79
N GLY A 367 -27.15 1.85 -5.31
CA GLY A 367 -27.53 0.51 -5.72
C GLY A 367 -28.22 -0.19 -4.55
N PRO A 368 -29.34 -0.90 -4.77
CA PRO A 368 -29.93 -1.71 -3.71
C PRO A 368 -28.89 -2.70 -3.18
N ALA A 369 -28.91 -2.93 -1.86
CA ALA A 369 -28.13 -3.99 -1.23
C ALA A 369 -28.31 -5.31 -2.01
N PRO A 370 -27.25 -6.11 -2.22
CA PRO A 370 -27.38 -7.37 -2.92
C PRO A 370 -28.39 -8.24 -2.19
N THR A 371 -29.54 -8.48 -2.81
CA THR A 371 -30.47 -9.54 -2.42
C THR A 371 -29.85 -10.87 -2.81
N LEU A 372 -29.65 -11.75 -1.83
CA LEU A 372 -29.45 -13.17 -2.09
C LEU A 372 -30.71 -13.79 -2.69
#